data_AF-A0A920MGT4-F1
#
_entry.id   AF-A0A920MGT4-F1
#
_cell.length_a   1.000
_cell.length_b   1.000
_cell.length_c   1.000
_cell.angle_alpha   90.00
_cell.angle_beta   90.00
_cell.angle_gamma   90.00
#
_symmetry.space_group_name_H-M   'P 1'
#
loop_
_entity.id
_entity.type
_entity.pdbx_description
1 polymer ?
#
loop_
_entity_poly.entity_id
_entity_poly.type
_entity_poly.pdbx_seq_one_letter_code
_entity_poly.pdbx_strand_id
1 'polypeptide(L)'
;MSIEKIIPVDKELVNIFGVNDQNLKYLKDKFKKIKINVKGNVVYISGDNGQTTDIMKILDEMLSMAERGEIIEIEDLKLMSNIESKDISNISSSNNISIIGSKAIKVKNVTQFKYIETIENSTITFGIGPAGTGKTFLAVASAVKMYTDEKIKKIVLTRPAVEAGERLGYLPGDLSQKIDPYLVPLFDSLEYFFGNETLQYLIEKRNIEIVPLAYMRGRTLNNACIILDEAQNATVSQIKMFLTRLGEDSKMIITGDETQIDLIIETFQA
;
A
#
# COMPACT_ATOMS: atom_id res chain seq x y z
N MET A 1 -5.99 -20.42 30.79
CA MET A 1 -4.78 -19.70 31.26
C MET A 1 -5.15 -18.25 31.55
N SER A 2 -4.44 -17.56 32.45
CA SER A 2 -4.60 -16.12 32.71
C SER A 2 -3.27 -15.44 32.43
N ILE A 3 -3.29 -14.44 31.55
CA ILE A 3 -2.11 -13.70 31.09
C ILE A 3 -2.36 -12.22 31.37
N GLU A 4 -1.30 -11.51 31.76
CA GLU A 4 -1.34 -10.07 32.02
C GLU A 4 -0.42 -9.37 31.01
N LYS A 5 -0.93 -8.31 30.38
CA LYS A 5 -0.16 -7.42 29.51
C LYS A 5 -0.14 -6.03 30.13
N ILE A 6 1.05 -5.53 30.41
CA ILE A 6 1.25 -4.17 30.90
C ILE A 6 1.42 -3.24 29.70
N ILE A 7 0.60 -2.20 29.64
CA ILE A 7 0.72 -1.09 28.70
C ILE A 7 1.68 -0.05 29.30
N PRO A 8 2.72 0.38 28.57
CA PRO A 8 3.62 1.44 29.04
C PRO A 8 2.88 2.74 29.39
N VAL A 9 3.26 3.37 30.51
CA VAL A 9 2.54 4.52 31.10
C VAL A 9 2.70 5.81 30.28
N ASP A 10 3.74 5.88 29.47
CA ASP A 10 4.02 6.94 28.49
C ASP A 10 3.07 6.89 27.28
N LYS A 11 2.28 5.82 27.12
CA LYS A 11 1.27 5.71 26.07
C LYS A 11 -0.11 6.10 26.57
N GLU A 12 -0.78 6.98 25.84
CA GLU A 12 -2.19 7.26 26.09
C GLU A 12 -3.02 6.00 25.78
N LEU A 13 -3.72 5.47 26.79
CA LEU A 13 -4.57 4.29 26.66
C LEU A 13 -5.64 4.47 25.57
N VAL A 14 -6.03 5.71 25.30
CA VAL A 14 -6.96 6.10 24.23
C VAL A 14 -6.41 5.73 22.83
N ASN A 15 -5.11 5.85 22.60
CA ASN A 15 -4.51 5.49 21.31
C ASN A 15 -4.55 3.98 21.04
N ILE A 16 -4.63 3.18 22.11
CA ILE A 16 -4.68 1.72 22.02
C ILE A 16 -6.14 1.25 21.98
N PHE A 17 -6.94 1.64 22.97
CA PHE A 17 -8.32 1.17 23.09
C PHE A 17 -9.33 1.96 22.24
N GLY A 18 -8.89 3.05 21.62
CA GLY A 18 -9.71 3.91 20.79
C GLY A 18 -10.70 4.75 21.63
N VAL A 19 -11.34 5.70 20.96
CA VAL A 19 -12.38 6.53 21.57
C VAL A 19 -13.52 5.64 22.08
N ASN A 20 -13.99 5.88 23.30
CA ASN A 20 -15.06 5.09 23.94
C ASN A 20 -14.76 3.57 24.01
N ASP A 21 -13.49 3.19 24.10
CA ASP A 21 -13.02 1.80 24.15
C ASP A 21 -13.45 0.96 22.92
N GLN A 22 -13.62 1.59 21.75
CA GLN A 22 -14.12 0.90 20.56
C GLN A 22 -13.24 -0.29 20.14
N ASN A 23 -11.92 -0.18 20.27
CA ASN A 23 -10.96 -1.23 19.90
C ASN A 23 -11.04 -2.39 20.90
N LEU A 24 -11.15 -2.08 22.21
CA LEU A 24 -11.32 -3.08 23.26
C LEU A 24 -12.66 -3.83 23.11
N LYS A 25 -13.73 -3.11 22.79
CA LYS A 25 -15.06 -3.71 22.52
C LYS A 25 -15.01 -4.65 21.33
N TYR A 26 -14.34 -4.26 20.25
CA TYR A 26 -14.13 -5.11 19.09
C TYR A 26 -13.40 -6.41 19.45
N LEU A 27 -12.28 -6.33 20.19
CA LEU A 27 -11.54 -7.52 20.63
C LEU A 27 -12.41 -8.45 21.49
N LYS A 28 -13.21 -7.89 22.41
CA LYS A 28 -14.15 -8.68 23.23
C LYS A 28 -15.21 -9.38 22.39
N ASP A 29 -15.78 -8.70 21.39
CA ASP A 29 -16.80 -9.30 20.53
C ASP A 29 -16.23 -10.35 19.58
N LYS A 30 -15.01 -10.15 19.06
CA LYS A 30 -14.33 -11.12 18.22
C LYS A 30 -13.97 -12.39 19.01
N PHE A 31 -13.47 -12.24 20.23
CA PHE A 31 -13.02 -13.33 21.09
C PHE A 31 -14.00 -13.61 22.23
N LYS A 32 -15.27 -13.92 21.93
CA LYS A 32 -16.34 -14.12 22.94
C LYS A 32 -16.04 -15.17 24.02
N LYS A 33 -15.15 -16.11 23.73
CA LYS A 33 -14.74 -17.19 24.64
C LYS A 33 -13.63 -16.77 25.61
N ILE A 34 -13.02 -15.60 25.41
CA ILE A 34 -11.94 -15.05 26.23
C ILE A 34 -12.47 -13.86 27.04
N LYS A 35 -12.15 -13.85 28.33
CA LYS A 35 -12.42 -12.70 29.20
C LYS A 35 -11.24 -11.74 29.13
N ILE A 36 -11.49 -10.54 28.60
CA ILE A 36 -10.53 -9.44 28.54
C ILE A 36 -10.99 -8.34 29.51
N ASN A 37 -10.16 -7.96 30.48
CA ASN A 37 -10.44 -6.88 31.42
C ASN A 37 -9.26 -5.92 31.48
N VAL A 38 -9.54 -4.63 31.68
CA VAL A 38 -8.50 -3.59 31.80
C VAL A 38 -8.62 -2.94 33.17
N LYS A 39 -7.50 -2.83 33.90
CA LYS A 39 -7.43 -2.12 35.17
C LYS A 39 -6.19 -1.24 35.17
N GLY A 40 -6.39 0.07 35.10
CA GLY A 40 -5.31 1.02 34.87
C GLY A 40 -4.65 0.75 33.52
N ASN A 41 -3.34 0.53 33.52
CA ASN A 41 -2.55 0.18 32.34
C ASN A 41 -2.34 -1.34 32.18
N VAL A 42 -3.03 -2.18 32.94
CA VAL A 42 -2.86 -3.64 32.86
C VAL A 42 -4.08 -4.28 32.20
N VAL A 43 -3.83 -5.09 31.18
CA VAL A 43 -4.83 -5.89 30.46
C VAL A 43 -4.74 -7.34 30.94
N TYR A 44 -5.83 -7.84 31.49
CA TYR A 44 -5.99 -9.21 31.97
C TYR A 44 -6.75 -10.02 30.93
N ILE A 45 -6.17 -11.12 30.47
CA ILE A 45 -6.71 -11.99 29.42
C ILE A 45 -6.82 -13.39 29.98
N SER A 46 -8.02 -13.95 30.03
CA SER A 46 -8.25 -15.30 30.56
C SER A 46 -9.18 -16.15 29.70
N GLY A 47 -8.76 -17.39 29.41
CA GLY A 47 -9.53 -18.33 28.60
C GLY A 47 -8.69 -19.41 27.93
N ASP A 48 -9.10 -19.86 26.74
CA ASP A 48 -8.46 -20.90 25.93
C ASP A 48 -7.06 -20.50 25.42
N ASN A 49 -6.10 -21.43 25.50
CA ASN A 49 -4.66 -21.13 25.34
C ASN A 49 -4.31 -20.58 23.95
N GLY A 50 -4.92 -21.10 22.88
CA GLY A 50 -4.65 -20.63 21.52
C GLY A 50 -5.08 -19.18 21.32
N GLN A 51 -6.34 -18.87 21.66
CA GLN A 51 -6.90 -17.53 21.48
C GLN A 51 -6.27 -16.48 22.42
N THR A 52 -5.85 -16.87 23.64
CA THR A 52 -5.12 -15.92 24.51
C THR A 52 -3.80 -15.47 23.92
N THR A 53 -3.13 -16.34 23.16
CA THR A 53 -1.86 -16.03 22.48
C THR A 53 -2.08 -15.11 21.29
N ASP A 54 -3.17 -15.32 20.54
CA ASP A 54 -3.54 -14.46 19.41
C ASP A 54 -3.86 -13.03 19.86
N ILE A 55 -4.62 -12.88 20.95
CA ILE A 55 -4.92 -11.57 21.54
C ILE A 55 -3.63 -10.88 22.00
N MET A 56 -2.68 -11.63 22.57
CA MET A 56 -1.40 -11.07 23.00
C MET A 56 -0.63 -10.48 21.82
N LYS A 57 -0.56 -11.19 20.69
CA LYS A 57 0.08 -10.72 19.45
C LYS A 57 -0.61 -9.48 18.89
N ILE A 58 -1.95 -9.44 18.90
CA ILE A 58 -2.70 -8.26 18.45
C ILE A 58 -2.38 -7.06 19.34
N LEU A 59 -2.35 -7.24 20.66
CA LEU A 59 -1.97 -6.17 21.59
C LEU A 59 -0.53 -5.70 21.42
N ASP A 60 0.41 -6.60 21.09
CA ASP A 60 1.80 -6.24 20.78
C ASP A 60 1.88 -5.36 19.52
N GLU A 61 1.16 -5.72 18.46
CA GLU A 61 1.11 -4.92 17.24
C GLU A 61 0.44 -3.57 17.48
N MET A 62 -0.67 -3.53 18.22
CA MET A 62 -1.33 -2.29 18.62
C MET A 62 -0.38 -1.38 19.42
N LEU A 63 0.41 -1.95 20.33
CA LEU A 63 1.41 -1.20 21.07
C LEU A 63 2.51 -0.64 20.17
N SER A 64 2.91 -1.41 19.15
CA SER A 64 3.93 -0.99 18.17
C SER A 64 3.41 0.12 17.25
N MET A 65 2.15 0.05 16.81
CA MET A 65 1.48 1.11 16.06
C MET A 65 1.39 2.40 16.88
N ALA A 66 0.99 2.28 18.15
CA ALA A 66 0.91 3.43 19.05
C ALA A 66 2.29 4.08 19.29
N GLU A 67 3.39 3.32 19.35
CA GLU A 67 4.76 3.86 19.44
C GLU A 67 5.15 4.70 18.21
N ARG A 68 4.60 4.35 17.04
CA ARG A 68 4.84 5.08 15.80
C ARG A 68 3.94 6.30 15.64
N GLY A 69 3.04 6.56 16.60
CA GLY A 69 2.04 7.62 16.52
C GLY A 69 0.92 7.33 15.52
N GLU A 70 0.71 6.06 15.16
CA GLU A 70 -0.38 5.65 14.26
C GLU A 70 -1.71 5.58 15.03
N ILE A 71 -2.80 6.00 14.38
CA ILE A 71 -4.16 5.83 14.89
C ILE A 71 -4.61 4.40 14.56
N ILE A 72 -5.04 3.65 15.57
CA ILE A 72 -5.49 2.27 15.40
C ILE A 72 -6.98 2.26 15.10
N GLU A 73 -7.35 1.87 13.88
CA GLU A 73 -8.74 1.77 13.44
C GLU A 73 -9.30 0.34 13.62
N ILE A 74 -10.62 0.22 13.58
CA ILE A 74 -11.30 -1.09 13.71
C ILE A 74 -10.92 -2.01 12.53
N GLU A 75 -10.68 -1.44 11.36
CA GLU A 75 -10.22 -2.11 10.15
C GLU A 75 -8.86 -2.80 10.37
N ASP A 76 -7.93 -2.13 11.05
CA ASP A 76 -6.64 -2.72 11.43
C ASP A 76 -6.84 -3.94 12.34
N LEU A 77 -7.74 -3.83 13.32
CA LEU A 77 -8.06 -4.95 14.22
C LEU A 77 -8.75 -6.10 13.51
N LYS A 78 -9.66 -5.82 12.55
CA LYS A 78 -10.26 -6.84 11.69
C LYS A 78 -9.20 -7.57 10.89
N LEU A 79 -8.23 -6.85 10.35
CA LEU A 79 -7.14 -7.42 9.58
C LEU A 79 -6.23 -8.27 10.47
N MET A 80 -5.81 -7.78 11.64
CA MET A 80 -4.98 -8.51 12.61
C MET A 80 -5.69 -9.76 13.16
N SER A 81 -6.99 -9.68 13.43
CA SER A 81 -7.77 -10.78 14.02
C SER A 81 -8.16 -11.88 13.02
N ASN A 82 -8.03 -11.63 11.71
CA ASN A 82 -8.36 -12.59 10.65
C ASN A 82 -7.11 -13.27 10.06
N ILE A 83 -5.92 -12.86 10.46
CA ILE A 83 -4.67 -13.49 10.07
C ILE A 83 -4.44 -14.69 10.99
N GLU A 84 -4.22 -15.87 10.44
CA GLU A 84 -3.82 -17.02 11.24
C GLU A 84 -2.50 -16.71 11.97
N SER A 85 -2.39 -17.18 13.20
CA SER A 85 -1.32 -16.84 14.15
C SER A 85 0.12 -17.05 13.65
N LYS A 86 0.32 -17.73 12.51
CA LYS A 86 1.60 -17.90 11.82
C LYS A 86 2.09 -16.64 11.09
N ASP A 87 1.23 -15.82 10.50
CA ASP A 87 1.71 -14.68 9.70
C ASP A 87 2.00 -13.43 10.56
N ILE A 88 1.37 -13.30 11.74
CA ILE A 88 1.66 -12.21 12.69
C ILE A 88 3.09 -12.34 13.29
N SER A 89 3.58 -13.57 13.49
CA SER A 89 4.99 -13.80 13.85
C SER A 89 5.96 -13.54 12.69
N ASN A 90 5.51 -13.68 11.44
CA ASN A 90 6.32 -13.32 10.27
C ASN A 90 6.43 -11.79 10.10
N ILE A 91 5.43 -11.02 10.53
CA ILE A 91 5.51 -9.54 10.56
C ILE A 91 6.62 -9.05 11.51
N SER A 92 6.82 -9.70 12.65
CA SER A 92 7.88 -9.34 13.61
C SER A 92 9.28 -9.81 13.20
N SER A 93 9.40 -10.82 12.34
CA SER A 93 10.69 -11.39 11.88
C SER A 93 11.06 -11.03 10.43
N SER A 94 10.11 -10.58 9.62
CA SER A 94 10.25 -10.30 8.18
C SER A 94 9.80 -8.88 7.85
N ASN A 95 10.23 -7.93 8.68
CA ASN A 95 9.90 -6.51 8.54
C ASN A 95 10.46 -5.87 7.25
N ASN A 96 11.30 -6.58 6.49
CA ASN A 96 12.05 -6.01 5.38
C ASN A 96 11.69 -6.70 4.07
N ILE A 97 11.15 -5.93 3.14
CA ILE A 97 11.14 -6.31 1.73
C ILE A 97 12.47 -5.82 1.17
N SER A 98 13.40 -6.75 0.98
CA SER A 98 14.61 -6.49 0.20
C SER A 98 14.22 -6.32 -1.26
N ILE A 99 14.48 -5.14 -1.83
CA ILE A 99 14.06 -4.80 -3.20
C ILE A 99 15.29 -4.75 -4.11
N ILE A 100 16.28 -3.93 -3.76
CA ILE A 100 17.57 -3.85 -4.45
C ILE A 100 18.69 -3.67 -3.42
N GLY A 101 19.65 -4.60 -3.38
CA GLY A 101 20.85 -4.48 -2.54
C GLY A 101 20.54 -4.20 -1.07
N SER A 102 21.00 -3.06 -0.55
CA SER A 102 20.77 -2.61 0.83
C SER A 102 19.50 -1.75 1.04
N LYS A 103 18.77 -1.39 -0.03
CA LYS A 103 17.52 -0.62 0.07
C LYS A 103 16.36 -1.57 0.38
N ALA A 104 16.27 -1.95 1.65
CA ALA A 104 15.13 -2.67 2.19
C ALA A 104 14.00 -1.70 2.52
N ILE A 105 12.80 -1.96 1.99
CA ILE A 105 11.60 -1.24 2.44
C ILE A 105 11.02 -1.98 3.62
N LYS A 106 10.86 -1.22 4.71
CA LYS A 106 10.19 -1.71 5.90
C LYS A 106 8.69 -1.49 5.76
N VAL A 107 7.90 -2.56 5.81
CA VAL A 107 6.45 -2.45 5.97
C VAL A 107 6.14 -1.90 7.37
N LYS A 108 5.29 -0.88 7.43
CA LYS A 108 4.99 -0.16 8.67
C LYS A 108 3.84 -0.80 9.44
N ASN A 109 2.91 -1.47 8.75
CA ASN A 109 1.75 -2.09 9.36
C ASN A 109 1.29 -3.31 8.56
N VAL A 110 0.34 -4.03 9.15
CA VAL A 110 -0.27 -5.26 8.60
C VAL A 110 -0.93 -5.02 7.24
N THR A 111 -1.57 -3.87 7.06
CA THR A 111 -2.25 -3.52 5.80
C THR A 111 -1.26 -3.41 4.65
N GLN A 112 -0.10 -2.77 4.88
CA GLN A 112 0.98 -2.70 3.90
C GLN A 112 1.59 -4.06 3.59
N PHE A 113 1.75 -4.93 4.61
CA PHE A 113 2.21 -6.30 4.41
C PHE A 113 1.26 -7.09 3.50
N LYS A 114 -0.04 -7.10 3.82
CA LYS A 114 -1.06 -7.77 3.00
C LYS A 114 -1.13 -7.21 1.60
N TYR A 115 -0.99 -5.89 1.44
CA TYR A 115 -1.01 -5.27 0.13
C TYR A 115 0.12 -5.81 -0.77
N ILE A 116 1.32 -5.94 -0.23
CA ILE A 116 2.47 -6.47 -0.98
C ILE A 116 2.31 -7.96 -1.27
N GLU A 117 1.86 -8.74 -0.29
CA GLU A 117 1.52 -10.16 -0.50
C GLU A 117 0.45 -10.33 -1.58
N THR A 118 -0.56 -9.45 -1.60
CA THR A 118 -1.61 -9.46 -2.63
C THR A 118 -1.04 -9.16 -4.01
N ILE A 119 -0.13 -8.18 -4.12
CA ILE A 119 0.60 -7.86 -5.36
C ILE A 119 1.39 -9.08 -5.86
N GLU A 120 2.08 -9.79 -4.96
CA GLU A 120 2.86 -10.98 -5.33
C GLU A 120 1.96 -12.12 -5.83
N ASN A 121 0.80 -12.34 -5.19
CA ASN A 121 -0.06 -13.49 -5.46
C ASN A 121 -1.16 -13.25 -6.50
N SER A 122 -1.43 -12.00 -6.90
CA SER A 122 -2.53 -11.66 -7.80
C SER A 122 -2.04 -11.10 -9.14
N THR A 123 -2.79 -11.36 -10.22
CA THR A 123 -2.51 -10.75 -11.54
C THR A 123 -2.90 -9.28 -11.57
N ILE A 124 -4.03 -8.92 -10.95
CA ILE A 124 -4.53 -7.54 -10.85
C ILE A 124 -4.77 -7.24 -9.38
N THR A 125 -4.22 -6.12 -8.90
CA THR A 125 -4.37 -5.67 -7.51
C THR A 125 -4.89 -4.25 -7.47
N PHE A 126 -5.84 -3.97 -6.58
CA PHE A 126 -6.35 -2.63 -6.32
C PHE A 126 -5.87 -2.19 -4.93
N GLY A 127 -5.08 -1.12 -4.87
CA GLY A 127 -4.60 -0.48 -3.64
C GLY A 127 -5.36 0.81 -3.40
N ILE A 128 -6.52 0.72 -2.73
CA ILE A 128 -7.39 1.87 -2.43
C ILE A 128 -7.18 2.27 -0.97
N GLY A 129 -6.95 3.56 -0.73
CA GLY A 129 -6.82 4.09 0.63
C GLY A 129 -6.38 5.55 0.64
N PRO A 130 -6.34 6.20 1.81
CA PRO A 130 -6.01 7.63 1.91
C PRO A 130 -4.58 7.94 1.43
N ALA A 131 -4.32 9.21 1.08
CA ALA A 131 -2.98 9.69 0.81
C ALA A 131 -2.03 9.47 2.01
N GLY A 132 -0.73 9.31 1.73
CA GLY A 132 0.29 9.08 2.76
C GLY A 132 0.39 7.64 3.29
N THR A 133 -0.50 6.72 2.89
CA THR A 133 -0.47 5.30 3.29
C THR A 133 0.62 4.48 2.58
N GLY A 134 1.28 5.05 1.59
CA GLY A 134 2.38 4.41 0.85
C GLY A 134 1.95 3.48 -0.29
N LYS A 135 0.65 3.43 -0.65
CA LYS A 135 0.09 2.56 -1.71
C LYS A 135 0.88 2.58 -3.03
N THR A 136 1.18 3.77 -3.57
CA THR A 136 1.92 3.93 -4.83
C THR A 136 3.38 3.55 -4.66
N PHE A 137 4.02 4.01 -3.58
CA PHE A 137 5.42 3.71 -3.30
C PHE A 137 5.67 2.19 -3.13
N LEU A 138 4.78 1.50 -2.42
CA LEU A 138 4.85 0.04 -2.23
C LEU A 138 4.52 -0.74 -3.51
N ALA A 139 3.68 -0.20 -4.40
CA ALA A 139 3.47 -0.76 -5.72
C ALA A 139 4.75 -0.70 -6.57
N VAL A 140 5.37 0.49 -6.63
CA VAL A 140 6.64 0.71 -7.35
C VAL A 140 7.73 -0.19 -6.78
N ALA A 141 7.88 -0.22 -5.45
CA ALA A 141 8.79 -1.11 -4.74
C ALA A 141 8.64 -2.59 -5.15
N SER A 142 7.39 -3.07 -5.20
CA SER A 142 7.08 -4.46 -5.58
C SER A 142 7.41 -4.73 -7.06
N ALA A 143 7.11 -3.78 -7.95
CA ALA A 143 7.46 -3.87 -9.37
C ALA A 143 8.98 -3.90 -9.59
N VAL A 144 9.71 -3.04 -8.88
CA VAL A 144 11.18 -3.02 -8.90
C VAL A 144 11.75 -4.35 -8.44
N LYS A 145 11.26 -4.90 -7.32
CA LYS A 145 11.67 -6.22 -6.84
C LYS A 145 11.45 -7.30 -7.89
N MET A 146 10.26 -7.34 -8.50
CA MET A 146 9.96 -8.31 -9.58
C MET A 146 10.87 -8.14 -10.79
N TYR A 147 11.24 -6.91 -11.14
CA TYR A 147 12.16 -6.63 -12.25
C TYR A 147 13.58 -7.10 -11.93
N THR A 148 14.06 -6.83 -10.72
CA THR A 148 15.39 -7.25 -10.25
C THR A 148 15.47 -8.77 -10.06
N ASP A 149 14.39 -9.41 -9.65
CA ASP A 149 14.25 -10.87 -9.57
C ASP A 149 14.06 -11.54 -10.97
N GLU A 150 14.13 -10.77 -12.05
CA GLU A 150 13.92 -11.21 -13.44
C GLU A 150 12.54 -11.86 -13.71
N LYS A 151 11.56 -11.66 -12.83
CA LYS A 151 10.17 -12.16 -12.98
C LYS A 151 9.41 -11.38 -14.04
N ILE A 152 9.79 -10.13 -14.28
CA ILE A 152 9.25 -9.26 -15.33
C ILE A 152 10.42 -8.60 -16.07
N LYS A 153 10.16 -8.16 -17.30
CA LYS A 153 11.14 -7.49 -18.17
C LYS A 153 10.88 -6.00 -18.34
N LYS A 154 9.73 -5.52 -17.86
CA LYS A 154 9.29 -4.14 -18.04
C LYS A 154 8.48 -3.62 -16.86
N ILE A 155 8.72 -2.36 -16.48
CA ILE A 155 7.86 -1.60 -15.55
C ILE A 155 7.23 -0.47 -16.35
N VAL A 156 5.90 -0.34 -16.24
CA VAL A 156 5.16 0.76 -16.87
C VAL A 156 4.38 1.49 -15.79
N LEU A 157 4.71 2.75 -15.57
CA LEU A 157 4.01 3.64 -14.65
C LEU A 157 3.14 4.61 -15.45
N THR A 158 1.89 4.76 -15.04
CA THR A 158 0.97 5.63 -15.72
C THR A 158 0.01 6.31 -14.76
N ARG A 159 -0.42 7.50 -15.15
CA ARG A 159 -1.35 8.34 -14.40
C ARG A 159 -2.37 8.91 -15.39
N PRO A 160 -3.67 9.02 -15.03
CA PRO A 160 -4.62 9.78 -15.83
C PRO A 160 -4.15 11.23 -15.93
N ALA A 161 -4.24 11.82 -17.12
CA ALA A 161 -4.03 13.25 -17.23
C ALA A 161 -5.17 13.96 -16.50
N VAL A 162 -4.82 14.76 -15.48
CA VAL A 162 -5.77 15.68 -14.86
C VAL A 162 -5.70 16.96 -15.67
N GLU A 163 -6.82 17.38 -16.24
CA GLU A 163 -6.89 18.56 -17.11
C GLU A 163 -6.84 19.82 -16.25
N ALA A 164 -5.68 20.11 -15.66
CA ALA A 164 -5.45 21.29 -14.85
C ALA A 164 -5.22 22.51 -15.76
N GLY A 165 -6.19 22.85 -16.62
CA GLY A 165 -6.32 24.13 -17.31
C GLY A 165 -5.20 24.64 -18.24
N GLU A 166 -3.97 24.13 -18.14
CA GLU A 166 -2.81 24.59 -18.89
C GLU A 166 -2.36 23.50 -19.85
N ARG A 167 -2.53 23.78 -21.14
CA ARG A 167 -1.87 23.00 -22.20
C ARG A 167 -0.37 23.27 -22.09
N LEU A 168 0.35 22.42 -21.35
CA LEU A 168 1.79 22.51 -21.25
C LEU A 168 2.41 22.14 -22.60
N GLY A 169 3.07 23.12 -23.22
CA GLY A 169 3.90 22.92 -24.40
C GLY A 169 5.16 22.10 -24.07
N TYR A 170 5.77 21.53 -25.11
CA TYR A 170 7.02 20.78 -25.00
C TYR A 170 8.16 21.67 -24.48
N LEU A 171 8.79 21.28 -23.37
CA LEU A 171 10.01 21.92 -22.87
C LEU A 171 11.27 21.28 -23.50
N PRO A 172 12.19 22.07 -24.09
CA PRO A 172 13.52 21.58 -24.45
C PRO A 172 14.37 21.37 -23.19
N GLY A 173 15.07 20.24 -23.09
CA GLY A 173 15.88 19.91 -21.90
C GLY A 173 16.24 18.44 -21.75
N ASP A 174 16.89 18.11 -20.63
CA ASP A 174 17.21 16.73 -20.22
C ASP A 174 15.93 15.93 -19.92
N LEU A 175 16.02 14.60 -19.84
CA LEU A 175 14.86 13.72 -19.69
C LEU A 175 13.94 14.12 -18.53
N SER A 176 14.50 14.55 -17.40
CA SER A 176 13.75 15.05 -16.23
C SER A 176 12.96 16.32 -16.51
N GLN A 177 13.47 17.22 -17.36
CA GLN A 177 12.81 18.46 -17.77
C GLN A 177 11.72 18.24 -18.83
N LYS A 178 11.71 17.06 -19.47
CA LYS A 178 10.70 16.61 -20.43
C LYS A 178 9.59 15.78 -19.81
N ILE A 179 9.74 15.36 -18.55
CA ILE A 179 8.70 14.63 -17.83
C ILE A 179 7.60 15.62 -17.46
N ASP A 180 6.37 15.25 -17.77
CA ASP A 180 5.19 15.98 -17.34
C ASP A 180 5.22 16.15 -15.80
N PRO A 181 5.06 17.37 -15.24
CA PRO A 181 5.04 17.61 -13.80
C PRO A 181 4.15 16.63 -13.01
N TYR A 182 3.04 16.16 -13.59
CA TYR A 182 2.14 15.20 -12.93
C TYR A 182 2.73 13.79 -12.74
N LEU A 183 3.79 13.47 -13.48
CA LEU A 183 4.50 12.18 -13.44
C LEU A 183 5.78 12.22 -12.60
N VAL A 184 6.23 13.40 -12.16
CA VAL A 184 7.45 13.57 -11.34
C VAL A 184 7.45 12.68 -10.09
N PRO A 185 6.35 12.55 -9.31
CA PRO A 185 6.36 11.67 -8.13
C PRO A 185 6.64 10.19 -8.44
N LEU A 186 6.24 9.73 -9.64
CA LEU A 186 6.49 8.37 -10.10
C LEU A 186 7.95 8.18 -10.54
N PHE A 187 8.53 9.22 -11.16
CA PHE A 187 9.95 9.25 -11.50
C PHE A 187 10.82 9.22 -10.23
N ASP A 188 10.55 10.11 -9.27
CA ASP A 188 11.29 10.19 -8.01
C ASP A 188 11.27 8.84 -7.26
N SER A 189 10.12 8.17 -7.28
CA SER A 189 9.96 6.84 -6.67
C SER A 189 10.86 5.79 -7.31
N LEU A 190 11.00 5.78 -8.64
CA LEU A 190 11.91 4.86 -9.33
C LEU A 190 13.38 5.24 -9.15
N GLU A 191 13.69 6.53 -9.17
CA GLU A 191 15.03 7.06 -8.96
C GLU A 191 15.55 6.67 -7.58
N TYR A 192 14.67 6.69 -6.57
CA TYR A 192 14.98 6.19 -5.24
C TYR A 192 15.51 4.75 -5.27
N PHE A 193 15.05 3.87 -6.16
CA PHE A 193 15.52 2.49 -6.23
C PHE A 193 16.74 2.31 -7.14
N PHE A 194 16.66 2.77 -8.39
CA PHE A 194 17.67 2.52 -9.41
C PHE A 194 18.84 3.51 -9.37
N GLY A 195 18.65 4.70 -8.80
CA GLY A 195 19.53 5.85 -8.99
C GLY A 195 19.37 6.48 -10.36
N ASN A 196 19.84 7.72 -10.50
CA ASN A 196 19.60 8.55 -11.69
C ASN A 196 20.14 7.92 -12.98
N GLU A 197 21.43 7.54 -13.00
CA GLU A 197 22.10 7.01 -14.20
C GLU A 197 21.46 5.71 -14.70
N THR A 198 21.25 4.75 -13.79
CA THR A 198 20.61 3.47 -14.12
C THR A 198 19.18 3.67 -14.61
N LEU A 199 18.41 4.54 -13.95
CA LEU A 199 17.04 4.81 -14.35
C LEU A 199 16.97 5.40 -15.76
N GLN A 200 17.82 6.39 -16.07
CA GLN A 200 17.90 6.97 -17.41
C GLN A 200 18.20 5.91 -18.46
N TYR A 201 19.20 5.05 -18.22
CA TYR A 201 19.53 3.94 -19.11
C TYR A 201 18.33 2.99 -19.33
N LEU A 202 17.61 2.61 -18.27
CA LEU A 202 16.45 1.74 -18.36
C LEU A 202 15.28 2.37 -19.10
N ILE A 203 15.09 3.69 -18.98
CA ILE A 203 14.09 4.43 -19.74
C ILE A 203 14.46 4.50 -21.23
N GLU A 204 15.72 4.77 -21.55
CA GLU A 204 16.21 4.78 -22.94
C GLU A 204 16.03 3.42 -23.63
N LYS A 205 16.27 2.33 -22.90
CA LYS A 205 16.03 0.96 -23.36
C LYS A 205 14.55 0.56 -23.37
N ARG A 206 13.66 1.42 -22.89
CA ARG A 206 12.21 1.17 -22.72
C ARG A 206 11.91 -0.03 -21.81
N ASN A 207 12.81 -0.37 -20.90
CA ASN A 207 12.53 -1.31 -19.81
C ASN A 207 11.69 -0.65 -18.73
N ILE A 208 11.83 0.65 -18.56
CA ILE A 208 10.99 1.47 -17.69
C ILE A 208 10.29 2.51 -18.57
N GLU A 209 8.98 2.65 -18.41
CA GLU A 209 8.19 3.66 -19.10
C GLU A 209 7.34 4.42 -18.09
N ILE A 210 7.41 5.75 -18.12
CA ILE A 210 6.58 6.63 -17.27
C ILE A 210 5.81 7.52 -18.24
N VAL A 211 4.52 7.23 -18.44
CA VAL A 211 3.74 7.84 -19.52
C VAL A 211 2.29 8.10 -19.11
N PRO A 212 1.61 9.10 -19.70
CA PRO A 212 0.19 9.34 -19.44
C PRO A 212 -0.71 8.17 -19.85
N LEU A 213 -1.86 8.01 -19.19
CA LEU A 213 -2.78 6.89 -19.43
C LEU A 213 -3.23 6.77 -20.90
N ALA A 214 -3.34 7.89 -21.61
CA ALA A 214 -3.71 7.91 -23.03
C ALA A 214 -2.75 7.09 -23.92
N TYR A 215 -1.48 6.97 -23.53
CA TYR A 215 -0.45 6.23 -24.27
C TYR A 215 -0.61 4.71 -24.15
N MET A 216 -1.53 4.23 -23.29
CA MET A 216 -1.82 2.81 -23.15
C MET A 216 -2.69 2.26 -24.29
N ARG A 217 -3.39 3.14 -25.03
CA ARG A 217 -4.33 2.74 -26.07
C ARG A 217 -3.65 1.86 -27.14
N GLY A 218 -4.28 0.74 -27.46
CA GLY A 218 -3.80 -0.16 -28.52
C GLY A 218 -2.57 -1.02 -28.16
N ARG A 219 -2.09 -0.94 -26.92
CA ARG A 219 -0.96 -1.76 -26.46
C ARG A 219 -1.42 -3.12 -25.92
N THR A 220 -0.52 -4.09 -25.98
CA THR A 220 -0.57 -5.32 -25.19
C THR A 220 0.76 -5.41 -24.46
N LEU A 221 0.71 -5.52 -23.13
CA LEU A 221 1.89 -5.45 -22.28
C LEU A 221 2.16 -6.83 -21.68
N ASN A 222 3.12 -7.55 -22.27
CA ASN A 222 3.57 -8.86 -21.82
C ASN A 222 4.82 -8.73 -20.93
N ASN A 223 5.02 -9.66 -20.00
CA ASN A 223 6.18 -9.73 -19.12
C ASN A 223 6.41 -8.40 -18.38
N ALA A 224 5.35 -7.72 -17.96
CA ALA A 224 5.40 -6.37 -17.44
C ALA A 224 4.64 -6.20 -16.13
N CYS A 225 5.11 -5.32 -15.25
CA CYS A 225 4.28 -4.77 -14.19
C CYS A 225 3.79 -3.38 -14.59
N ILE A 226 2.48 -3.21 -14.69
CA ILE A 226 1.83 -1.97 -15.09
C ILE A 226 1.13 -1.37 -13.87
N ILE A 227 1.52 -0.16 -13.50
CA ILE A 227 0.97 0.55 -12.35
C ILE A 227 0.18 1.77 -12.86
N LEU A 228 -1.12 1.79 -12.59
CA LEU A 228 -1.98 2.96 -12.77
C LEU A 228 -2.14 3.67 -11.44
N ASP A 229 -1.52 4.84 -11.31
CA ASP A 229 -1.63 5.69 -10.14
C ASP A 229 -2.76 6.70 -10.26
N GLU A 230 -3.34 7.08 -9.12
CA GLU A 230 -4.39 8.10 -9.01
C GLU A 230 -5.60 7.77 -9.88
N ALA A 231 -5.98 6.49 -9.84
CA ALA A 231 -7.02 5.91 -10.68
C ALA A 231 -8.41 6.51 -10.44
N GLN A 232 -8.64 7.19 -9.31
CA GLN A 232 -9.87 7.93 -9.07
C GLN A 232 -10.08 9.08 -10.07
N ASN A 233 -9.00 9.58 -10.68
CA ASN A 233 -9.04 10.58 -11.73
C ASN A 233 -9.25 9.98 -13.14
N ALA A 234 -9.48 8.67 -13.25
CA ALA A 234 -9.80 8.02 -14.51
C ALA A 234 -11.31 7.83 -14.67
N THR A 235 -11.80 8.02 -15.89
CA THR A 235 -13.15 7.60 -16.26
C THR A 235 -13.27 6.07 -16.29
N VAL A 236 -14.47 5.54 -16.11
CA VAL A 236 -14.76 4.10 -16.25
C VAL A 236 -14.29 3.55 -17.60
N SER A 237 -14.43 4.33 -18.68
CA SER A 237 -13.95 3.94 -20.01
C SER A 237 -12.43 3.82 -20.07
N GLN A 238 -11.71 4.74 -19.43
CA GLN A 238 -10.25 4.68 -19.32
C GLN A 238 -9.78 3.49 -18.49
N ILE A 239 -10.46 3.18 -17.37
CA ILE A 239 -10.17 1.98 -16.58
C ILE A 239 -10.38 0.70 -17.41
N LYS A 240 -11.51 0.58 -18.12
CA LYS A 240 -11.76 -0.57 -19.03
C LYS A 240 -10.70 -0.66 -20.12
N MET A 241 -10.33 0.46 -20.74
CA MET A 241 -9.26 0.51 -21.73
C MET A 241 -7.95 0.01 -21.14
N PHE A 242 -7.58 0.48 -19.95
CA PHE A 242 -6.37 0.08 -19.23
C PHE A 242 -6.32 -1.42 -18.93
N LEU A 243 -7.37 -1.96 -18.31
CA LEU A 243 -7.42 -3.38 -17.92
C LEU A 243 -7.28 -4.32 -19.12
N THR A 244 -7.81 -3.93 -20.29
CA THR A 244 -7.68 -4.73 -21.53
C THR A 244 -6.29 -4.68 -22.17
N ARG A 245 -5.32 -3.96 -21.60
CA ARG A 245 -3.93 -3.96 -22.08
C ARG A 245 -3.08 -5.07 -21.44
N LEU A 246 -3.62 -5.77 -20.44
CA LEU A 246 -2.94 -6.85 -19.73
C LEU A 246 -2.57 -7.98 -20.69
N GLY A 247 -1.28 -8.27 -20.76
CA GLY A 247 -0.73 -9.36 -21.55
C GLY A 247 -0.28 -10.54 -20.69
N GLU A 248 0.38 -11.51 -21.34
CA GLU A 248 0.90 -12.72 -20.69
C GLU A 248 2.05 -12.39 -19.72
N ASP A 249 2.13 -13.15 -18.63
CA ASP A 249 3.14 -13.00 -17.57
C ASP A 249 3.27 -11.57 -17.04
N SER A 250 2.17 -10.83 -17.03
CA SER A 250 2.10 -9.45 -16.57
C SER A 250 1.25 -9.31 -15.31
N LYS A 251 1.51 -8.23 -14.59
CA LYS A 251 0.74 -7.81 -13.41
C LYS A 251 0.25 -6.38 -13.59
N MET A 252 -0.92 -6.09 -13.04
CA MET A 252 -1.47 -4.75 -12.96
C MET A 252 -1.71 -4.36 -11.51
N ILE A 253 -1.29 -3.15 -11.15
CA ILE A 253 -1.55 -2.55 -9.85
C ILE A 253 -2.26 -1.22 -10.09
N ILE A 254 -3.44 -1.06 -9.52
CA ILE A 254 -4.24 0.15 -9.64
C ILE A 254 -4.32 0.80 -8.27
N THR A 255 -3.75 1.99 -8.12
CA THR A 255 -3.76 2.74 -6.85
C THR A 255 -4.67 3.96 -6.96
N GLY A 256 -5.34 4.29 -5.86
CA GLY A 256 -6.20 5.47 -5.81
C GLY A 256 -6.68 5.81 -4.41
N ASP A 257 -7.29 6.98 -4.30
CA ASP A 257 -7.91 7.50 -3.08
C ASP A 257 -9.31 8.02 -3.42
N GLU A 258 -10.35 7.30 -3.01
CA GLU A 258 -11.74 7.70 -3.29
C GLU A 258 -12.13 9.02 -2.61
N THR A 259 -11.39 9.46 -1.58
CA THR A 259 -11.65 10.72 -0.88
C THR A 259 -11.04 11.94 -1.59
N GLN A 260 -10.14 11.72 -2.55
CA GLN A 260 -9.40 12.77 -3.25
C GLN A 260 -9.73 12.75 -4.74
N ILE A 261 -10.91 13.24 -5.10
CA ILE A 261 -11.32 13.40 -6.49
C ILE A 261 -10.80 14.77 -6.96
N ASP A 262 -9.80 14.78 -7.84
CA ASP A 262 -9.26 16.03 -8.43
C ASP A 262 -10.12 16.51 -9.62
N LEU A 263 -11.04 15.67 -10.11
CA LEU A 263 -11.99 16.01 -11.16
C LEU A 263 -13.26 16.64 -10.58
N ILE A 264 -13.54 17.89 -10.95
CA ILE A 264 -14.89 18.45 -10.78
C ILE A 264 -15.82 17.65 -11.70
N ILE A 265 -16.65 16.79 -11.12
CA ILE A 265 -17.75 16.17 -11.86
C ILE A 265 -18.73 17.30 -12.17
N GLU A 266 -18.70 17.83 -13.39
CA GLU A 266 -19.81 18.66 -13.88
C GLU A 266 -21.08 17.83 -13.77
N THR A 267 -21.88 18.16 -12.75
CA THR A 267 -23.18 17.55 -12.57
C THR A 267 -24.05 18.15 -13.66
N PHE A 268 -24.25 17.41 -14.75
CA PHE A 268 -25.28 17.75 -15.72
C PHE A 268 -26.62 17.75 -14.98
N GLN A 269 -27.09 18.95 -14.61
CA GLN A 269 -28.50 19.15 -14.25
C GLN A 269 -29.30 18.94 -15.55
N ALA A 270 -30.12 17.89 -15.55
CA ALA A 270 -31.14 17.65 -16.55
C ALA A 270 -32.29 18.66 -16.40
#